data_AF-A0A2E2D2L6-F1
#
_entry.id   AF-A0A2E2D2L6-F1
#
_cell.length_a   1.000
_cell.length_b   1.000
_cell.length_c   1.000
_cell.angle_alpha   90.00
_cell.angle_beta   90.00
_cell.angle_gamma   90.00
#
_symmetry.space_group_name_H-M   'P 1'
#
loop_
_entity.id
_entity.type
_entity.pdbx_description
1 polymer ?
#
loop_
_entity_poly.entity_id
_entity_poly.type
_entity_poly.pdbx_seq_one_letter_code
_entity_poly.pdbx_strand_id
1 'polypeptide(L)'
;MEIYVLLGFVLILSIYLGLELISKVPSTLHTPLMSGANAISGIALVGALALSSDTQLQEILAFLAITFASINVFGGYLVTNRMLKMFKKK
;
A
#
# COMPACT_ATOMS: atom_id res chain seq x y z
N MET A 1 10.01 21.19 -15.76
CA MET A 1 9.15 20.52 -16.75
C MET A 1 9.48 19.03 -16.86
N GLU A 2 10.76 18.66 -16.99
CA GLU A 2 11.20 17.25 -17.14
C GLU A 2 10.78 16.32 -15.99
N ILE A 3 10.88 16.75 -14.73
CA ILE A 3 10.50 15.91 -13.57
C ILE A 3 9.01 15.53 -13.60
N TYR A 4 8.13 16.46 -13.98
CA TYR A 4 6.69 16.20 -14.06
C TYR A 4 6.35 15.26 -15.21
N VAL A 5 7.08 15.37 -16.33
CA VAL A 5 6.97 14.43 -17.46
C VAL A 5 7.41 13.03 -17.04
N LEU A 6 8.50 12.91 -16.27
CA LEU A 6 8.99 11.64 -15.76
C LEU A 6 8.01 11.01 -14.76
N LEU A 7 7.47 11.79 -13.82
CA LEU A 7 6.44 11.31 -12.88
C LEU A 7 5.16 10.87 -13.60
N GLY A 8 4.73 11.62 -14.62
CA GLY A 8 3.59 11.25 -15.46
C GLY A 8 3.84 9.95 -16.23
N PHE A 9 5.04 9.76 -16.78
CA PHE A 9 5.45 8.53 -17.45
C PHE A 9 5.42 7.32 -16.49
N VAL A 10 6.00 7.47 -15.30
CA VAL A 10 5.97 6.43 -14.25
C VAL A 10 4.52 6.10 -13.86
N LEU A 11 3.68 7.12 -13.64
CA LEU A 11 2.27 6.93 -13.27
C LEU A 11 1.52 6.10 -14.31
N ILE A 12 1.63 6.47 -15.59
CA ILE A 12 0.93 5.79 -16.69
C ILE A 12 1.41 4.33 -16.82
N LEU A 13 2.73 4.10 -16.78
CA LEU A 13 3.27 2.75 -16.87
C LEU A 13 2.91 1.89 -15.67
N SER A 14 2.90 2.44 -14.45
CA SER A 14 2.48 1.72 -13.24
C SER A 14 1.01 1.31 -13.29
N ILE A 15 0.13 2.15 -13.85
CA ILE A 15 -1.28 1.80 -14.04
C ILE A 15 -1.41 0.62 -15.02
N TYR A 16 -0.74 0.70 -16.17
CA TYR A 16 -0.78 -0.38 -17.17
C TYR A 16 -0.23 -1.69 -16.61
N LEU A 17 0.91 -1.63 -15.90
CA LEU A 17 1.51 -2.78 -15.23
C LEU A 17 0.55 -3.39 -14.20
N GLY A 18 -0.14 -2.56 -13.40
CA GLY A 18 -1.12 -3.03 -12.42
C GLY A 18 -2.28 -3.82 -13.07
N LEU A 19 -2.84 -3.31 -14.15
CA LEU A 19 -3.92 -3.98 -14.90
C LEU A 19 -3.44 -5.32 -15.49
N GLU A 20 -2.28 -5.33 -16.14
CA GLU A 20 -1.72 -6.53 -16.76
C GLU A 20 -1.40 -7.62 -15.74
N LEU A 21 -0.86 -7.25 -14.57
CA LEU A 21 -0.56 -8.20 -13.49
C LEU A 21 -1.84 -8.80 -12.88
N ILE A 22 -2.83 -7.97 -12.56
CA ILE A 22 -4.09 -8.43 -11.93
C ILE A 22 -4.88 -9.32 -12.88
N SER A 23 -4.87 -9.05 -14.19
CA SER A 23 -5.56 -9.86 -15.20
C SER A 23 -5.09 -11.32 -15.25
N LYS A 24 -3.88 -11.60 -14.77
CA LYS A 24 -3.24 -12.93 -14.77
C LYS A 24 -3.38 -13.67 -13.43
N VAL A 25 -4.06 -13.09 -12.45
CA VAL A 25 -4.25 -13.73 -11.13
C VAL A 25 -5.45 -14.69 -11.19
N PRO A 26 -5.30 -15.96 -10.78
CA PRO A 26 -6.41 -16.91 -10.75
C PRO A 26 -7.46 -16.50 -9.72
N SER A 27 -8.72 -16.87 -9.96
CA SER A 27 -9.87 -16.43 -9.16
C SER A 27 -9.79 -16.80 -7.68
N THR A 28 -9.11 -17.91 -7.37
CA THR A 28 -8.87 -18.37 -6.00
C THR A 28 -8.00 -17.42 -5.18
N LEU A 29 -7.20 -16.57 -5.83
CA LEU A 29 -6.30 -15.64 -5.18
C LEU A 29 -6.84 -14.20 -5.10
N HIS A 30 -8.05 -13.90 -5.58
CA HIS A 30 -8.59 -12.52 -5.51
C HIS A 30 -8.71 -11.98 -4.08
N THR A 31 -9.14 -12.80 -3.12
CA THR A 31 -9.27 -12.36 -1.72
C THR A 31 -7.89 -12.13 -1.06
N PRO A 32 -6.91 -13.06 -1.17
CA PRO A 32 -5.53 -12.78 -0.78
C PRO A 32 -4.91 -11.56 -1.49
N LEU A 33 -5.20 -11.38 -2.79
CA LEU A 33 -4.72 -10.24 -3.58
C LEU A 33 -5.30 -8.92 -3.06
N MET A 34 -6.60 -8.88 -2.76
CA MET A 34 -7.24 -7.69 -2.18
C MET A 34 -6.60 -7.32 -0.85
N SER A 35 -6.39 -8.32 0.03
CA SER A 35 -5.69 -8.12 1.30
C SER A 35 -4.25 -7.64 1.10
N GLY A 36 -3.53 -8.22 0.14
CA GLY A 36 -2.16 -7.83 -0.20
C GLY A 36 -2.07 -6.40 -0.75
N ALA A 37 -2.98 -6.02 -1.65
CA ALA A 37 -3.06 -4.66 -2.18
C ALA A 37 -3.36 -3.63 -1.08
N ASN A 38 -4.20 -3.99 -0.10
CA ASN A 38 -4.42 -3.16 1.09
C ASN A 38 -3.13 -2.99 1.90
N ALA A 39 -2.36 -4.05 2.13
CA ALA A 39 -1.07 -3.96 2.82
C ALA A 39 -0.06 -3.05 2.09
N ILE A 40 -0.03 -3.11 0.75
CA ILE A 40 0.82 -2.24 -0.10
C ILE A 40 0.40 -0.76 -0.01
N SER A 41 -0.91 -0.48 0.10
CA SER A 41 -1.42 0.88 0.31
C SER A 41 -0.89 1.55 1.58
N GLY A 42 -0.37 0.74 2.51
CA GLY A 42 0.35 1.18 3.69
C GLY A 42 1.64 1.99 3.41
N ILE A 43 2.06 2.13 2.14
CA ILE A 43 3.08 3.11 1.72
C ILE A 43 2.76 4.54 2.18
N ALA A 44 1.50 4.85 2.49
CA ALA A 44 1.09 6.07 3.18
C ALA A 44 1.91 6.36 4.45
N LEU A 45 2.49 5.35 5.10
CA LEU A 45 3.40 5.51 6.23
C LEU A 45 4.63 6.35 5.88
N VAL A 46 5.18 6.20 4.66
CA VAL A 46 6.32 7.01 4.21
C VAL A 46 5.92 8.48 4.09
N GLY A 47 4.72 8.75 3.59
CA GLY A 47 4.16 10.10 3.56
C GLY A 47 3.93 10.67 4.97
N ALA A 48 3.41 9.85 5.89
CA ALA A 48 3.18 10.25 7.26
C ALA A 48 4.48 10.57 8.02
N LEU A 49 5.55 9.80 7.77
CA LEU A 49 6.87 10.04 8.36
C LEU A 49 7.58 11.28 7.78
N ALA A 50 7.21 11.71 6.57
CA ALA A 50 7.76 12.91 5.94
C ALA A 50 7.08 14.21 6.40
N LEU A 51 6.02 14.13 7.21
CA LEU A 51 5.34 15.30 7.75
C LEU A 51 6.21 16.03 8.77
N SER A 52 6.35 17.34 8.59
CA SER A 52 6.89 18.24 9.61
C SER A 52 5.73 18.84 10.42
N SER A 53 5.94 19.04 11.73
CA SER A 53 4.92 19.57 12.64
C SER A 53 5.43 20.84 13.31
N ASP A 54 4.81 21.98 13.00
CA ASP A 54 5.14 23.29 13.57
C ASP A 54 4.08 23.77 14.59
N THR A 55 2.95 23.06 14.67
CA THR A 55 1.83 23.37 15.56
C THR A 55 1.37 22.13 16.30
N GLN A 56 0.80 22.32 17.49
CA GLN A 56 0.26 21.22 18.31
C GLN A 56 -0.82 20.41 17.55
N LEU A 57 -1.60 21.05 16.69
CA LEU A 57 -2.60 20.35 15.87
C LEU A 57 -1.93 19.45 14.82
N GLN A 58 -0.88 19.94 14.14
CA GLN A 58 -0.12 19.14 13.18
C GLN A 58 0.57 17.95 13.85
N GLU A 59 1.11 18.13 15.05
CA GLU A 59 1.75 17.06 15.81
C GLU A 59 0.77 15.93 16.14
N ILE A 60 -0.45 16.27 16.60
CA ILE A 60 -1.50 15.27 16.86
C ILE A 60 -1.92 14.56 15.58
N LEU A 61 -2.10 15.29 14.47
CA LEU A 61 -2.47 14.71 13.19
C LEU A 61 -1.36 13.81 12.62
N ALA A 62 -0.09 14.21 12.73
CA ALA A 62 1.06 13.42 12.32
C ALA A 62 1.16 12.12 13.14
N PHE A 63 0.96 12.20 14.46
CA PHE A 63 0.91 11.03 15.33
C PHE A 63 -0.21 10.05 14.92
N LEU A 64 -1.43 10.55 14.68
CA LEU A 64 -2.55 9.72 14.24
C LEU A 64 -2.30 9.13 12.84
N ALA A 65 -1.74 9.90 11.91
CA ALA A 65 -1.41 9.44 10.57
C ALA A 65 -0.40 8.28 10.60
N ILE A 66 0.67 8.41 11.38
CA ILE A 66 1.68 7.35 11.57
C ILE A 66 1.03 6.12 12.22
N THR A 67 0.19 6.33 13.24
CA THR A 67 -0.49 5.24 13.95
C THR A 67 -1.40 4.45 13.02
N PHE A 68 -2.29 5.11 12.28
CA PHE A 68 -3.21 4.43 11.36
C PHE A 68 -2.50 3.81 10.16
N ALA A 69 -1.48 4.46 9.60
CA ALA A 69 -0.68 3.89 8.53
C ALA A 69 0.07 2.64 9.01
N SER A 70 0.59 2.66 10.23
CA SER A 70 1.22 1.48 10.85
C SER A 70 0.23 0.33 11.00
N ILE A 71 -0.97 0.59 11.55
CA ILE A 71 -2.01 -0.44 11.68
C ILE A 71 -2.36 -1.06 10.31
N ASN A 72 -2.47 -0.25 9.25
CA ASN A 72 -2.72 -0.74 7.90
C ASN A 72 -1.60 -1.67 7.40
N VAL A 73 -0.33 -1.24 7.51
CA VAL A 73 0.83 -2.04 7.07
C VAL A 73 0.88 -3.37 7.85
N PHE A 74 0.96 -3.31 9.18
CA PHE A 74 1.13 -4.51 10.00
C PHE A 74 -0.08 -5.45 9.88
N GLY A 75 -1.30 -4.91 9.99
CA GLY A 75 -2.53 -5.68 9.87
C GLY A 75 -2.67 -6.33 8.49
N GLY A 76 -2.45 -5.56 7.43
CA GLY A 76 -2.51 -6.04 6.05
C GLY A 76 -1.54 -7.18 5.78
N TYR A 77 -0.27 -7.05 6.19
CA TYR A 77 0.73 -8.11 6.00
C TYR A 77 0.41 -9.37 6.82
N LEU A 78 -0.04 -9.24 8.07
CA LEU A 78 -0.41 -10.38 8.91
C LEU A 78 -1.60 -11.16 8.34
N VAL A 79 -2.65 -10.47 7.91
CA VAL A 79 -3.84 -11.09 7.33
C VAL A 79 -3.49 -11.75 5.99
N THR A 80 -2.75 -11.06 5.13
CA THR A 80 -2.33 -11.61 3.82
C THR A 80 -1.49 -12.87 3.99
N ASN A 81 -0.54 -12.88 4.95
CA ASN A 81 0.26 -14.07 5.25
C ASN A 81 -0.61 -15.23 5.74
N ARG A 82 -1.60 -14.97 6.60
CA ARG A 82 -2.55 -16.00 7.06
C ARG A 82 -3.36 -16.58 5.90
N MET A 83 -3.83 -15.74 4.97
CA MET A 83 -4.56 -16.18 3.78
C MET A 83 -3.68 -17.03 2.86
N LEU A 84 -2.46 -16.57 2.57
CA LEU A 84 -1.53 -17.30 1.68
C LEU A 84 -1.06 -18.63 2.26
N LYS A 85 -0.99 -18.77 3.58
CA LYS A 85 -0.70 -20.06 4.24
C LYS A 85 -1.73 -21.15 3.92
N MET A 86 -2.97 -20.78 3.57
CA MET A 86 -4.03 -21.74 3.17
C MET A 86 -3.76 -22.42 1.83
N PHE A 87 -2.85 -21.86 1.01
CA PHE A 87 -2.46 -22.40 -0.29
C PHE A 87 -1.17 -23.23 -0.25
N LYS A 88 -0.48 -23.28 0.89
CA LYS A 88 0.67 -24.17 1.04
C LYS A 88 0.17 -25.61 1.07
N LYS A 89 0.72 -26.47 0.19
CA LYS A 89 0.56 -27.92 0.32
C LYS A 89 1.07 -28.33 1.71
N LYS A 90 0.33 -29.23 2.34
CA LYS A 90 0.70 -29.84 3.61
C LYS A 90 1.98 -30.65 3.45
#